data_AF-A0A7V9C675-F1
#
_entry.id   AF-A0A7V9C675-F1
#
_cell.length_a   1.000
_cell.length_b   1.000
_cell.length_c   1.000
_cell.angle_alpha   90.00
_cell.angle_beta   90.00
_cell.angle_gamma   90.00
#
_symmetry.space_group_name_H-M   'P 1'
#
loop_
_entity.id
_entity.type
_entity.pdbx_description
1 polymer ?
#
loop_
_entity_poly.entity_id
_entity_poly.type
_entity_poly.pdbx_seq_one_letter_code
_entity_poly.pdbx_strand_id
1 'polypeptide(L)' 'GLDRLAEVVRNNLKASAAGMRDKVESALSAFTMTAPANDDITLVIVKRV' A
#
# COMPACT_ATOMS: atom_id res chain seq x y z
N GLY A 1 10.47 -3.55 -4.81
CA GLY A 1 9.50 -3.51 -3.70
C GLY A 1 9.05 -2.09 -3.44
N LEU A 2 9.98 -1.24 -2.96
CA LEU A 2 9.69 0.14 -2.57
C LEU A 2 9.27 1.06 -3.74
N ASP A 3 9.92 0.98 -4.91
CA ASP A 3 9.54 1.80 -6.07
C ASP A 3 8.12 1.52 -6.54
N ARG A 4 7.71 0.24 -6.52
CA ARG A 4 6.37 -0.20 -6.91
C ARG A 4 5.31 0.31 -5.92
N LEU A 5 5.63 0.29 -4.61
CA LEU A 5 4.78 0.90 -3.58
C LEU A 5 4.69 2.42 -3.79
N ALA A 6 5.81 3.09 -4.09
CA ALA A 6 5.84 4.52 -4.35
C ALA A 6 5.01 4.90 -5.58
N GLU A 7 5.04 4.09 -6.65
CA GLU A 7 4.18 4.26 -7.82
C GLU A 7 2.69 4.09 -7.50
N VAL A 8 2.33 3.08 -6.69
CA VAL A 8 0.94 2.88 -6.24
C VAL A 8 0.45 4.09 -5.47
N VAL A 9 1.26 4.64 -4.57
CA VAL A 9 0.91 5.87 -3.83
C VAL A 9 0.78 7.06 -4.78
N ARG A 10 1.75 7.30 -5.67
CA ARG A 10 1.74 8.40 -6.64
C ARG A 10 0.51 8.37 -7.55
N ASN A 11 0.13 7.19 -8.05
CA ASN A 11 -1.00 7.02 -8.95
C ASN A 11 -2.36 7.17 -8.24
N ASN A 12 -2.39 7.11 -6.90
CA ASN A 12 -3.63 7.15 -6.11
C ASN A 12 -3.69 8.33 -5.12
N LEU A 13 -2.87 9.37 -5.29
CA LEU A 13 -2.85 10.56 -4.40
C LEU A 13 -4.24 11.22 -4.22
N LYS A 14 -5.07 11.16 -5.26
CA LYS A 14 -6.43 11.72 -5.25
C LYS A 14 -7.46 10.82 -4.54
N ALA A 15 -7.17 9.53 -4.34
CA ALA A 15 -8.06 8.61 -3.63
C ALA A 15 -8.26 9.02 -2.17
N SER A 16 -9.37 8.60 -1.56
CA SER A 16 -9.55 8.74 -0.12
C SER A 16 -8.49 7.94 0.63
N ALA A 17 -8.28 8.22 1.92
CA ALA A 17 -7.32 7.47 2.74
C ALA A 17 -7.65 5.96 2.75
N ALA A 18 -8.95 5.61 2.80
CA ALA A 18 -9.42 4.23 2.67
C ALA A 18 -9.07 3.63 1.30
N GLY A 19 -9.36 4.34 0.20
CA GLY A 19 -9.02 3.86 -1.14
C GLY A 19 -7.51 3.69 -1.36
N MET A 20 -6.67 4.51 -0.72
CA MET A 20 -5.22 4.36 -0.77
C MET A 20 -4.75 3.12 0.01
N ARG A 21 -5.34 2.84 1.18
CA ARG A 21 -5.08 1.61 1.94
C ARG A 21 -5.35 0.38 1.10
N ASP A 22 -6.54 0.30 0.48
CA ASP A 22 -6.95 -0.88 -0.30
C ASP A 22 -5.99 -1.15 -1.46
N LYS A 23 -5.48 -0.09 -2.11
CA LYS A 23 -4.51 -0.22 -3.21
C LYS A 23 -3.13 -0.67 -2.71
N VAL A 24 -2.68 -0.15 -1.57
CA VAL A 24 -1.41 -0.58 -0.97
C VAL A 24 -1.50 -2.03 -0.50
N GLU A 25 -2.61 -2.44 0.12
CA GLU A 25 -2.84 -3.81 0.59
C GLU A 25 -2.90 -4.81 -0.59
N SER A 26 -3.56 -4.43 -1.68
CA SER A 26 -3.60 -5.22 -2.92
C SER A 26 -2.22 -5.36 -3.56
N ALA A 27 -1.44 -4.28 -3.62
CA ALA A 27 -0.08 -4.30 -4.16
C ALA A 27 0.87 -5.12 -3.28
N LEU A 28 0.72 -5.06 -1.96
CA LEU A 28 1.49 -5.85 -1.01
C LEU A 28 1.14 -7.34 -1.14
N SER A 29 -0.15 -7.68 -1.22
CA SER A 29 -0.62 -9.05 -1.44
C SER A 29 -0.13 -9.64 -2.77
N ALA A 30 -0.16 -8.84 -3.84
CA ALA A 30 0.36 -9.24 -5.14
C ALA A 30 1.89 -9.42 -5.16
N PHE A 31 2.60 -8.72 -4.26
CA PHE A 31 4.04 -8.86 -4.11
C PHE A 31 4.43 -10.07 -3.27
N THR A 32 3.68 -10.35 -2.20
CA THR A 32 3.98 -11.49 -1.32
C THR A 32 3.56 -12.81 -1.93
N MET A 33 2.55 -12.84 -2.83
CA MET A 33 1.97 -13.99 -3.57
C MET A 33 1.57 -15.21 -2.70
N THR A 34 2.51 -15.77 -1.93
CA THR A 34 2.37 -16.91 -1.01
C THR A 34 3.44 -16.95 0.10
N ALA A 35 4.33 -15.95 0.19
CA ALA A 35 5.37 -15.91 1.20
C ALA A 35 4.75 -15.61 2.59
N PRO A 36 5.00 -16.45 3.61
CA PRO A 36 4.51 -16.18 4.95
C PRO A 36 5.06 -14.84 5.42
N ALA A 37 4.16 -13.98 5.93
CA ALA A 37 4.56 -12.71 6.50
C ALA A 37 5.37 -12.99 7.77
N ASN A 38 6.69 -12.97 7.63
CA ASN A 38 7.60 -13.16 8.76
C ASN A 38 7.74 -11.90 9.62
N ASP A 39 7.19 -10.77 9.17
CA ASP A 39 7.25 -9.46 9.86
C ASP A 39 5.87 -8.79 9.93
N ASP A 40 5.60 -8.16 11.07
CA ASP A 40 4.43 -7.30 11.27
C ASP A 40 4.63 -5.95 10.54
N ILE A 41 3.78 -5.67 9.56
CA ILE A 41 3.82 -4.42 8.79
C ILE A 41 2.73 -3.47 9.30
N THR A 42 3.12 -2.32 9.83
CA THR A 42 2.17 -1.24 10.19
C THR A 42 2.18 -0.15 9.13
N LEU A 43 1.02 0.15 8.54
CA LEU A 43 0.84 1.24 7.57
C LEU A 43 0.03 2.38 8.20
N VAL A 44 0.58 3.60 8.17
CA VAL A 44 -0.11 4.81 8.61
C VAL A 44 -0.28 5.75 7.41
N ILE A 45 -1.52 6.10 7.09
CA ILE A 45 -1.86 7.02 5.99
C ILE A 45 -2.41 8.31 6.59
N VAL A 46 -1.66 9.40 6.44
CA VAL A 46 -2.11 10.74 6.83
C VAL A 46 -2.43 11.54 5.57
N LYS A 47 -3.71 11.85 5.37
CA LYS A 47 -4.16 12.73 4.30
C LYS A 47 -4.64 14.04 4.89
N ARG A 48 -3.97 15.14 4.53
CA ARG A 48 -4.45 16.49 4.85
C ARG A 48 -5.57 16.80 3.86
N VAL A 49 -6.79 16.92 4.39
CA VAL A 49 -7.97 17.37 3.65
C VAL A 49 -7.85 18.84 3.31
#